data_AF-A0A8S1QFV3-F1
#
_entry.id   AF-A0A8S1QFV3-F1
#
_cell.length_a   1.000
_cell.length_b   1.000
_cell.length_c   1.000
_cell.angle_alpha   90.00
_cell.angle_beta   90.00
_cell.angle_gamma   90.00
#
_symmetry.space_group_name_H-M   'P 1'
#
loop_
_entity.id
_entity.type
_entity.pdbx_description
1 polymer ?
#
loop_
_entity_poly.entity_id
_entity_poly.type
_entity_poly.pdbx_seq_one_letter_code
_entity_poly.pdbx_strand_id
1 'polypeptide(L)'
;MKQGTKQLKISYHKMSSEVKQTLVYLICLKGFKIKHAAQKLNIKYAAAKSIFLYHRNNMIKNEQINDSTKRCMYRTITKEIIRFRIITKIAGEFVNSKTEHQISTQIII
;
A
#
# COMPACT_ATOMS: atom_id res chain seq x y z
N MET A 1 -24.38 31.70 -40.78
CA MET A 1 -23.32 32.16 -39.86
C MET A 1 -22.89 30.97 -39.00
N LYS A 2 -21.71 30.39 -39.24
CA LYS A 2 -21.21 29.24 -38.48
C LYS A 2 -20.52 29.74 -37.21
N GLN A 3 -21.17 29.59 -36.06
CA GLN A 3 -20.54 29.87 -34.76
C GLN A 3 -19.56 28.75 -34.45
N GLY A 4 -18.27 29.03 -34.62
CA GLY A 4 -17.18 28.15 -34.21
C GLY A 4 -17.08 28.15 -32.69
N THR A 5 -17.43 27.03 -32.07
CA THR A 5 -17.18 26.77 -30.65
C THR A 5 -15.67 26.71 -30.42
N LYS A 6 -15.11 27.79 -29.88
CA LYS A 6 -13.72 27.82 -29.41
C LYS A 6 -13.56 26.76 -28.30
N GLN A 7 -12.95 25.63 -28.63
CA GLN A 7 -12.57 24.62 -27.65
C GLN A 7 -11.62 25.25 -26.63
N LEU A 8 -12.04 25.36 -25.38
CA LEU A 8 -11.18 25.71 -24.26
C LEU A 8 -10.03 24.68 -24.22
N LYS A 9 -8.79 25.14 -24.44
CA LYS A 9 -7.58 24.33 -24.22
C LYS A 9 -7.64 23.79 -22.80
N ILE A 10 -7.85 22.49 -22.66
CA ILE A 10 -7.80 21.79 -21.37
C ILE A 10 -6.36 21.92 -20.88
N SER A 11 -6.12 22.85 -19.94
CA SER A 11 -4.85 22.95 -19.24
C SER A 11 -4.70 21.68 -18.40
N TYR A 12 -3.78 20.80 -18.82
CA TYR A 12 -3.41 19.63 -18.05
C TYR A 12 -2.66 20.07 -16.78
N HIS A 13 -3.38 20.26 -15.70
CA HIS A 13 -2.75 20.48 -14.40
C HIS A 13 -2.22 19.16 -13.84
N LYS A 14 -0.90 19.05 -13.76
CA LYS A 14 -0.23 17.95 -13.08
C LYS A 14 -0.54 18.04 -11.59
N MET A 15 -1.21 17.01 -11.08
CA MET A 15 -1.56 16.91 -9.66
C MET A 15 -0.29 16.71 -8.82
N SER A 16 -0.23 17.36 -7.66
CA SER A 16 0.91 17.30 -6.76
C SER A 16 1.15 15.89 -6.21
N SER A 17 2.36 15.63 -5.75
CA SER A 17 2.72 14.32 -5.19
C SER A 17 1.98 14.05 -3.88
N GLU A 18 1.83 15.07 -3.04
CA GLU A 18 1.20 14.97 -1.72
C GLU A 18 -0.27 14.54 -1.84
N VAL A 19 -1.00 15.09 -2.82
CA VAL A 19 -2.40 14.72 -3.06
C VAL A 19 -2.53 13.25 -3.49
N LYS A 20 -1.62 12.78 -4.34
CA LYS A 20 -1.60 11.37 -4.78
C LYS A 20 -1.29 10.42 -3.63
N GLN A 21 -0.31 10.76 -2.80
CA GLN A 21 0.06 9.97 -1.62
C GLN A 21 -1.09 9.96 -0.61
N THR A 22 -1.71 11.10 -0.34
CA THR A 22 -2.85 11.20 0.57
C THR A 22 -4.05 10.39 0.07
N LEU A 23 -4.31 10.41 -1.24
CA LEU A 23 -5.36 9.60 -1.86
C LEU A 23 -5.12 8.10 -1.62
N VAL A 24 -3.90 7.63 -1.89
CA VAL A 24 -3.51 6.23 -1.68
C VAL A 24 -3.62 5.87 -0.21
N TYR A 25 -3.14 6.70 0.70
CA TYR A 25 -3.23 6.50 2.15
C TYR A 25 -4.68 6.30 2.61
N LEU A 26 -5.59 7.17 2.17
CA LEU A 26 -7.01 7.08 2.53
C LEU A 26 -7.64 5.77 2.05
N ILE A 27 -7.32 5.34 0.82
CA ILE A 27 -7.88 4.12 0.24
C ILE A 27 -7.29 2.87 0.92
N CYS A 28 -5.97 2.80 1.00
CA CYS A 28 -5.24 1.60 1.39
C CYS A 28 -5.15 1.39 2.90
N LEU A 29 -4.89 2.46 3.66
CA LEU A 29 -4.62 2.37 5.10
C LEU A 29 -5.84 2.75 5.94
N LYS A 30 -6.70 3.64 5.44
CA LYS A 30 -7.95 4.01 6.12
C LYS A 30 -9.19 3.27 5.58
N GLY A 31 -9.05 2.48 4.52
CA GLY A 31 -10.15 1.67 3.96
C GLY A 31 -11.23 2.47 3.23
N PHE A 32 -10.94 3.69 2.78
CA PHE A 32 -11.93 4.50 2.08
C PHE A 32 -12.21 3.96 0.68
N LYS A 33 -13.48 3.96 0.25
CA LYS A 33 -13.82 3.77 -1.16
C LYS A 33 -13.20 4.89 -1.99
N ILE A 34 -12.68 4.58 -3.18
CA ILE A 34 -12.04 5.56 -4.09
C ILE A 34 -12.90 6.81 -4.31
N LYS A 35 -14.21 6.62 -4.53
CA LYS A 35 -15.17 7.73 -4.70
C LYS A 35 -15.22 8.65 -3.48
N HIS A 36 -15.22 8.08 -2.28
CA HIS A 36 -15.27 8.83 -1.03
C HIS A 36 -13.95 9.57 -0.75
N ALA A 37 -12.81 8.92 -0.98
CA ALA A 37 -11.50 9.56 -0.87
C ALA A 37 -11.34 10.70 -1.89
N ALA A 38 -11.85 10.52 -3.11
CA ALA A 38 -11.84 11.56 -4.15
C ALA A 38 -12.67 12.79 -3.74
N GLN A 39 -13.87 12.59 -3.18
CA GLN A 39 -14.71 13.66 -2.64
C GLN A 39 -13.99 14.41 -1.51
N LYS A 40 -13.37 13.67 -0.58
CA LYS A 40 -12.66 14.25 0.57
C LYS A 40 -11.44 15.09 0.17
N LEU A 41 -10.78 14.74 -0.94
CA LEU A 41 -9.63 15.48 -1.49
C LEU A 41 -10.03 16.49 -2.57
N ASN A 42 -11.33 16.66 -2.83
CA ASN A 42 -11.86 17.53 -3.88
C ASN A 42 -11.23 17.27 -5.26
N ILE A 43 -11.06 15.99 -5.62
CA ILE A 43 -10.54 15.56 -6.93
C ILE A 43 -11.61 14.81 -7.73
N LYS A 44 -11.51 14.89 -9.06
CA LYS A 44 -12.40 14.13 -9.95
C LYS A 44 -12.21 12.63 -9.74
N TYR A 45 -13.32 11.89 -9.62
CA TYR A 45 -13.30 10.44 -9.44
C TYR A 45 -12.50 9.71 -10.52
N ALA A 46 -12.63 10.13 -11.79
CA ALA A 46 -11.88 9.55 -12.90
C ALA A 46 -10.36 9.66 -12.68
N ALA A 47 -9.88 10.83 -12.22
CA ALA A 47 -8.46 11.04 -11.93
C ALA A 47 -8.01 10.19 -10.73
N ALA A 48 -8.82 10.13 -9.66
CA ALA A 48 -8.55 9.31 -8.49
C ALA A 48 -8.44 7.82 -8.85
N LYS A 49 -9.34 7.32 -9.71
CA LYS A 49 -9.33 5.94 -10.20
C LYS A 49 -8.06 5.67 -10.99
N SER A 50 -7.66 6.55 -11.90
CA SER A 50 -6.42 6.39 -12.67
C SER A 50 -5.17 6.39 -11.79
N ILE A 51 -5.09 7.28 -10.79
CA ILE A 51 -3.97 7.29 -9.82
C ILE A 51 -3.91 5.98 -9.06
N PHE A 52 -5.03 5.54 -8.50
CA PHE A 52 -5.08 4.33 -7.71
C PHE A 52 -4.74 3.08 -8.55
N LEU A 53 -5.23 3.01 -9.79
CA LEU A 53 -4.93 1.89 -10.68
C LEU A 53 -3.43 1.83 -11.01
N TYR A 54 -2.81 2.97 -11.29
CA TYR A 54 -1.37 3.07 -11.51
C TYR A 54 -0.59 2.61 -10.27
N HIS A 55 -0.97 3.10 -9.09
CA HIS A 55 -0.33 2.70 -7.83
C HIS A 55 -0.49 1.20 -7.57
N ARG A 56 -1.70 0.65 -7.73
CA ARG A 56 -1.98 -0.79 -7.56
C ARG A 56 -1.11 -1.63 -8.47
N ASN A 57 -0.98 -1.27 -9.74
CA ASN A 57 -0.19 -2.06 -10.68
C ASN A 57 1.30 -2.02 -10.31
N ASN A 58 1.85 -0.84 -10.00
CA ASN A 58 3.28 -0.68 -9.79
C ASN A 58 3.78 -1.08 -8.39
N MET A 59 2.96 -0.89 -7.36
CA MET A 59 3.39 -1.05 -5.96
C MET A 59 2.77 -2.28 -5.28
N ILE A 60 1.60 -2.74 -5.74
CA ILE A 60 0.86 -3.84 -5.09
C ILE A 60 0.97 -5.13 -5.90
N LYS A 61 0.71 -5.06 -7.22
CA LYS A 61 0.66 -6.25 -8.08
C LYS A 61 2.02 -6.70 -8.57
N ASN A 62 2.89 -5.77 -8.93
CA ASN A 62 4.23 -6.14 -9.36
C ASN A 62 4.95 -6.73 -8.16
N GLU A 63 5.22 -8.04 -8.22
CA GLU A 63 6.06 -8.72 -7.24
C GLU A 63 7.39 -7.97 -7.19
N GLN A 64 7.64 -7.30 -6.06
CA GLN A 64 9.01 -7.00 -5.70
C GLN A 64 9.62 -8.35 -5.40
N ILE A 65 10.39 -8.86 -6.36
CA ILE A 65 11.27 -10.01 -6.19
C ILE A 65 11.99 -9.77 -4.88
N ASN A 66 11.69 -10.58 -3.86
CA ASN A 66 12.51 -10.55 -2.67
C ASN A 66 13.88 -11.03 -3.13
N ASP A 67 14.85 -10.12 -3.22
CA ASP A 67 16.26 -10.41 -3.55
C ASP A 67 16.97 -11.28 -2.50
N SER A 68 16.20 -12.01 -1.68
CA SER A 68 16.74 -13.05 -0.83
C SER A 68 17.13 -14.23 -1.72
N THR A 69 18.37 -14.21 -2.17
CA THR A 69 19.07 -15.38 -2.72
C THR A 69 19.20 -16.52 -1.70
N LYS A 70 18.87 -16.26 -0.42
CA LYS A 70 18.93 -17.22 0.67
C LYS A 70 17.64 -18.04 0.74
N ARG A 71 17.81 -19.36 0.74
CA ARG A 71 16.73 -20.33 1.01
C ARG A 71 16.24 -20.18 2.46
N CYS A 72 14.96 -20.45 2.69
CA CYS A 72 14.41 -20.56 4.04
C CYS A 72 15.11 -21.68 4.79
N MET A 73 15.47 -21.43 6.05
CA MET A 73 16.14 -22.41 6.93
C MET A 73 15.28 -22.63 8.17
N TYR A 74 15.33 -23.85 8.71
CA TYR A 74 14.78 -24.15 10.02
C TYR A 74 15.73 -23.64 11.10
N ARG A 75 15.17 -23.17 12.22
CA ARG A 75 15.92 -22.75 13.39
C ARG A 75 15.50 -23.60 14.59
N THR A 76 16.47 -24.22 15.26
CA THR A 76 16.25 -24.88 16.55
C THR A 76 15.94 -23.84 17.62
N ILE A 77 14.90 -24.10 18.40
CA ILE A 77 14.50 -23.26 19.52
C ILE A 77 15.47 -23.51 20.67
N THR A 78 16.34 -22.53 20.96
CA THR A 78 17.37 -22.66 22.01
C THR A 78 17.12 -21.74 23.22
N LYS A 79 16.09 -20.90 23.18
CA LYS A 79 15.73 -19.95 24.24
C LYS A 79 14.24 -20.05 24.52
N GLU A 80 13.85 -19.86 25.79
CA GLU A 80 12.43 -19.83 26.23
C GLU A 80 11.62 -18.71 25.56
N ILE A 81 12.28 -17.64 25.12
CA ILE A 81 11.66 -16.52 24.42
C ILE A 81 12.13 -16.50 22.96
N ILE A 82 11.18 -16.63 22.04
CA ILE A 82 11.42 -16.47 20.61
C ILE A 82 10.85 -15.13 20.16
N ARG A 83 11.71 -14.31 19.53
CA ARG A 83 11.29 -13.07 18.88
C ARG A 83 11.05 -13.32 17.40
N PHE A 84 9.82 -13.06 16.97
CA PHE A 84 9.45 -13.11 15.56
C PHE A 84 9.30 -11.69 15.02
N ARG A 85 9.77 -11.48 13.79
CA ARG A 85 9.43 -10.29 13.01
C ARG A 85 8.58 -10.74 11.83
N ILE A 86 7.29 -10.48 11.91
CA ILE A 86 6.39 -10.69 10.78
C ILE A 86 6.51 -9.44 9.92
N ILE A 87 6.99 -9.63 8.70
CA ILE A 87 7.09 -8.58 7.69
C ILE A 87 5.94 -8.81 6.72
N THR A 88 4.95 -7.94 6.73
CA THR A 88 3.88 -7.93 5.73
C THR A 88 4.01 -6.69 4.86
N LYS A 89 3.36 -6.69 3.70
CA LYS A 89 3.19 -5.49 2.88
C LYS A 89 1.72 -5.10 2.87
N ILE A 90 1.41 -3.86 3.23
CA ILE A 90 0.08 -3.27 3.04
C ILE A 90 0.21 -2.19 1.98
N ALA A 91 -0.49 -2.38 0.86
CA ALA A 91 -0.43 -1.47 -0.30
C ALA A 91 0.98 -1.16 -0.82
N GLY A 92 1.87 -2.16 -0.78
CA GLY A 92 3.25 -2.03 -1.24
C GLY A 92 4.23 -1.50 -0.18
N GLU A 93 3.74 -0.98 0.96
CA GLU A 93 4.58 -0.55 2.06
C GLU A 93 4.80 -1.66 3.08
N PHE A 94 6.03 -1.80 3.58
CA PHE A 94 6.36 -2.80 4.59
C PHE A 94 5.78 -2.42 5.96
N VAL A 95 5.03 -3.34 6.55
CA VAL A 95 4.51 -3.24 7.90
C VAL A 95 5.16 -4.35 8.74
N ASN A 96 5.94 -3.93 9.74
CA ASN A 96 6.64 -4.85 10.62
C ASN A 96 5.84 -5.02 11.92
N SER A 97 5.44 -6.25 12.22
CA SER A 97 5.00 -6.62 13.56
C SER A 97 6.15 -7.31 14.30
N LYS A 98 6.54 -6.76 15.45
CA LYS A 98 7.42 -7.45 16.40
C LYS A 98 6.51 -8.19 17.38
N THR A 99 6.62 -9.50 17.42
CA THR A 99 5.87 -10.35 18.36
C THR A 99 6.87 -11.18 19.16
N GLU A 100 6.68 -11.20 20.48
CA GLU A 100 7.42 -12.07 21.39
C GLU A 100 6.53 -13.25 21.77
N HIS A 101 7.09 -14.46 21.68
CA HIS A 101 6.42 -15.68 22.13
C HIS A 101 7.25 -16.32 23.22
N GLN A 102 6.64 -16.48 24.39
CA GLN A 102 7.17 -17.27 25.50
C GLN A 102 6.68 -18.69 25.37
N ILE A 103 7.61 -19.65 25.39
CA ILE A 103 7.27 -21.06 25.49
C ILE A 103 7.17 -21.38 26.98
N SER A 104 5.96 -21.62 27.48
CA SER A 104 5.76 -22.22 28.79
C SER A 104 6.07 -23.70 28.69
N THR A 105 7.29 -24.10 29.01
CA THR A 105 7.67 -25.52 29.05
C THR A 105 6.99 -26.17 30.25
N GLN A 106 5.76 -26.66 30.11
CA GLN A 106 5.23 -27.67 31.02
C GLN A 106 5.82 -29.02 30.60
N ILE A 107 7.04 -29.30 31.06
CA ILE A 107 7.54 -30.67 31.09
C ILE A 107 6.82 -31.34 32.25
N ILE A 108 5.75 -32.08 31.96
CA ILE A 108 5.21 -33.07 32.88
C ILE A 108 6.21 -34.23 32.85
N ILE A 109 6.94 -34.40 33.97
CA ILE A 109 7.87 -35.51 34.23
C ILE A 109 7.07 -36.80 34.39
#